data_AF-A0A2Z6G948-F1
#
_entry.id   AF-A0A2Z6G948-F1
#
_cell.length_a   1.000
_cell.length_b   1.000
_cell.length_c   1.000
_cell.angle_alpha   90.00
_cell.angle_beta   90.00
_cell.angle_gamma   90.00
#
_symmetry.space_group_name_H-M   'P 1'
#
loop_
_entity.id
_entity.type
_entity.pdbx_description
1 polymer ?
#
loop_
_entity_poly.entity_id
_entity_poly.type
_entity_poly.pdbx_seq_one_letter_code
_entity_poly.pdbx_strand_id
1 'polypeptide(L)'
;MSDHDHIYSTKFQDSIERNTLLMFILTAVAVAVGGIVEIVPLFYLPNTGMSGGDGTFNGTQHKDTNGNVIPMDKIVWNPATSEHKTMDDWQPGDGVRPHKPLELAGRAVFIREGCFLCHSQMIRPFRDEKDRYGHYSIAEESMYDHTYQWGSKRTGPDIARVGGKYSDEWHRKHLKYPRDVVPESVMPNYFFLENAPVDGDKLAKTMEVMTKMPFNPVPKTIYTDELIAGAKASVEGKTEMDAVIAYLQSLGNHVKFEEGVNYRD
;
A
#
# COMPACT_ATOMS: atom_id res chain seq x y z
N MET A 1 -25.03 60.37 -3.79
CA MET A 1 -25.51 58.99 -3.59
C MET A 1 -24.61 58.14 -4.46
N SER A 2 -23.65 57.41 -3.87
CA SER A 2 -22.66 56.69 -4.66
C SER A 2 -23.26 55.42 -5.25
N ASP A 3 -22.71 55.00 -6.39
CA ASP A 3 -23.16 53.96 -7.31
C ASP A 3 -23.10 52.52 -6.73
N HIS A 4 -23.15 52.37 -5.40
CA HIS A 4 -22.97 51.10 -4.68
C HIS A 4 -24.26 50.28 -4.53
N ASP A 5 -25.42 50.80 -4.95
CA ASP A 5 -26.71 50.12 -4.81
C ASP A 5 -27.12 49.33 -6.08
N HIS A 6 -26.30 49.31 -7.13
CA HIS A 6 -26.58 48.53 -8.33
C HIS A 6 -26.15 47.07 -8.14
N ILE A 7 -27.13 46.18 -7.98
CA ILE A 7 -26.93 44.73 -8.01
C ILE A 7 -26.66 44.32 -9.46
N TYR A 8 -25.39 44.08 -9.81
CA TYR A 8 -24.98 43.52 -11.10
C TYR A 8 -25.23 41.99 -11.15
N SER A 9 -26.47 41.56 -10.93
CA SER A 9 -26.85 40.15 -11.07
C SER A 9 -27.36 39.90 -12.50
N THR A 10 -26.82 38.88 -13.15
CA THR A 10 -27.36 38.43 -14.43
C THR A 10 -28.68 37.71 -14.21
N LYS A 11 -29.57 37.68 -15.21
CA LYS A 11 -30.82 36.91 -15.13
C LYS A 11 -30.61 35.44 -14.76
N PHE A 12 -29.46 34.89 -15.13
CA PHE A 12 -29.07 33.53 -14.79
C PHE A 12 -28.71 33.38 -13.30
N GLN A 13 -27.89 34.29 -12.77
CA GLN A 13 -27.52 34.31 -11.36
C GLN A 13 -28.75 34.49 -10.44
N ASP A 14 -29.62 35.47 -10.73
CA ASP A 14 -30.84 35.70 -9.96
C ASP A 14 -31.78 34.47 -9.97
N SER A 15 -31.84 33.73 -11.09
CA SER A 15 -32.63 32.49 -11.17
C SER A 15 -32.07 31.35 -10.32
N ILE A 16 -30.75 31.30 -10.12
CA ILE A 16 -30.08 30.28 -9.30
C ILE A 16 -30.25 30.60 -7.82
N GLU A 17 -29.99 31.85 -7.42
CA GLU A 17 -30.02 32.28 -6.02
C GLU A 17 -31.43 32.16 -5.41
N ARG A 18 -32.48 32.25 -6.23
CA ARG A 18 -33.88 32.11 -5.79
C ARG A 18 -34.39 30.67 -5.75
N ASN A 19 -33.64 29.70 -6.27
CA ASN A 19 -34.05 28.31 -6.34
C ASN A 19 -33.06 27.39 -5.64
N THR A 20 -33.43 26.94 -4.44
CA THR A 20 -32.61 26.04 -3.61
C THR A 20 -32.22 24.75 -4.34
N LEU A 21 -33.11 24.18 -5.15
CA LEU A 21 -32.82 22.95 -5.91
C LEU A 21 -31.78 23.21 -7.01
N LEU A 22 -31.89 24.32 -7.73
CA LEU A 22 -30.95 24.69 -8.78
C LEU A 22 -29.56 24.98 -8.20
N MET A 23 -29.50 25.70 -7.07
CA MET A 23 -28.25 25.97 -6.36
C MET A 23 -27.58 24.68 -5.87
N PHE A 24 -28.36 23.73 -5.33
CA PHE A 24 -27.86 22.42 -4.91
C PHE A 24 -27.27 21.64 -6.08
N ILE A 25 -27.99 21.55 -7.21
CA ILE A 25 -27.52 20.80 -8.40
C ILE A 25 -26.22 21.39 -8.94
N LEU A 26 -26.14 22.72 -9.08
CA LEU A 26 -24.93 23.36 -9.61
C LEU A 26 -23.74 23.19 -8.68
N THR A 27 -23.95 23.28 -7.36
CA THR A 27 -22.89 23.02 -6.38
C THR A 27 -22.43 21.57 -6.44
N ALA A 28 -23.37 20.61 -6.53
CA ALA A 28 -23.04 19.19 -6.64
C ALA A 28 -22.22 18.89 -7.90
N VAL A 29 -22.61 19.48 -9.06
CA VAL A 29 -21.84 19.36 -10.31
C VAL A 29 -20.46 19.97 -10.16
N ALA A 30 -20.35 21.19 -9.61
CA ALA A 30 -19.07 21.87 -9.44
C ALA A 30 -18.08 21.08 -8.58
N VAL A 31 -18.54 20.46 -7.49
CA VAL A 31 -17.71 19.62 -6.60
C VAL A 31 -17.37 18.27 -7.25
N ALA A 32 -18.31 17.67 -8.00
CA ALA A 32 -18.13 16.36 -8.62
C ALA A 32 -17.06 16.35 -9.72
N VAL A 33 -16.86 17.46 -10.44
CA VAL A 33 -15.89 17.55 -11.55
C VAL A 33 -14.47 17.17 -11.09
N GLY A 34 -14.01 17.67 -9.93
CA GLY A 34 -12.68 17.35 -9.42
C GLY A 34 -12.50 15.85 -9.16
N GLY A 35 -13.46 15.22 -8.48
CA GLY A 35 -13.44 13.78 -8.20
C GLY A 35 -13.49 12.94 -9.48
N ILE A 36 -14.30 13.33 -10.47
CA ILE A 36 -14.39 12.61 -11.74
C ILE A 36 -13.06 12.69 -12.50
N VAL A 37 -12.45 13.88 -12.59
CA VAL A 37 -11.22 14.09 -13.37
C VAL A 37 -10.01 13.43 -12.73
N GLU A 38 -9.92 13.39 -11.40
CA GLU A 38 -8.75 12.85 -10.70
C GLU A 38 -8.86 11.35 -10.39
N ILE A 39 -10.05 10.84 -10.02
CA ILE A 39 -10.21 9.47 -9.53
C ILE A 39 -10.57 8.50 -10.66
N VAL A 40 -11.50 8.88 -11.55
CA VAL A 40 -12.04 7.94 -12.55
C VAL A 40 -10.95 7.45 -13.52
N PRO A 41 -10.05 8.30 -14.06
CA PRO A 41 -8.99 7.83 -14.95
C PRO A 41 -8.05 6.79 -14.31
N LEU A 42 -7.82 6.87 -12.99
CA LEU A 42 -6.91 5.94 -12.29
C LEU A 42 -7.38 4.48 -12.33
N PHE A 43 -8.67 4.22 -12.55
CA PHE A 43 -9.19 2.86 -12.75
C PHE A 43 -8.87 2.27 -14.13
N TYR A 44 -8.54 3.10 -15.11
CA TYR A 44 -8.30 2.69 -16.49
C TYR A 44 -6.85 2.87 -16.92
N LEU A 45 -6.07 3.64 -16.14
CA LEU A 45 -4.65 3.83 -16.40
C LEU A 45 -3.85 2.56 -16.11
N PRO A 46 -2.99 2.12 -17.02
CA PRO A 46 -2.25 0.86 -16.90
C PRO A 46 -1.15 0.88 -15.83
N ASN A 47 -0.83 2.06 -15.28
CA ASN A 47 0.23 2.30 -14.31
C ASN A 47 -0.24 2.46 -12.86
N THR A 48 -1.55 2.35 -12.61
CA THR A 48 -2.11 2.55 -11.26
C THR A 48 -3.03 1.43 -10.78
N GLY A 49 -3.38 0.45 -11.61
CA GLY A 49 -4.25 -0.66 -11.22
C GLY A 49 -3.91 -1.98 -11.89
N MET A 50 -4.32 -3.10 -11.29
CA MET A 50 -4.22 -4.43 -11.91
C MET A 50 -5.17 -4.48 -13.12
N SER A 51 -4.62 -4.24 -14.31
CA SER A 51 -5.34 -4.33 -15.57
C SER A 51 -5.21 -5.74 -16.13
N GLY A 52 -6.29 -6.52 -16.02
CA GLY A 52 -6.34 -7.91 -16.48
C GLY A 52 -6.82 -8.83 -15.35
N GLY A 53 -7.84 -9.63 -15.61
CA GLY A 53 -8.41 -10.57 -14.63
C GLY A 53 -7.46 -11.69 -14.17
N ASP A 54 -6.19 -11.67 -14.59
CA ASP A 54 -5.11 -12.57 -14.18
C ASP A 54 -4.26 -11.99 -13.02
N GLY A 55 -4.46 -10.72 -12.68
CA GLY A 55 -3.75 -10.03 -11.62
C GLY A 55 -2.29 -9.69 -11.94
N THR A 56 -1.93 -9.66 -13.21
CA THR A 56 -0.64 -9.16 -13.69
C THR A 56 -0.83 -7.76 -14.28
N PHE A 57 0.03 -6.80 -13.91
CA PHE A 57 -0.02 -5.43 -14.39
C PHE A 57 0.34 -5.40 -15.90
N ASN A 58 -0.66 -5.28 -16.79
CA ASN A 58 -0.43 -5.43 -18.23
C ASN A 58 -0.16 -4.11 -18.99
N GLY A 59 0.58 -3.15 -18.43
CA GLY A 59 0.89 -1.97 -19.25
C GLY A 59 1.83 -0.91 -18.71
N THR A 60 2.42 -1.08 -17.53
CA THR A 60 3.54 -0.22 -17.12
C THR A 60 4.78 -0.70 -17.87
N GLN A 61 5.47 0.21 -18.56
CA GLN A 61 6.67 -0.11 -19.32
C GLN A 61 7.87 0.53 -18.64
N HIS A 62 8.43 -0.17 -17.66
CA HIS A 62 9.74 0.17 -17.10
C HIS A 62 10.80 -0.01 -18.19
N LYS A 63 11.71 0.95 -18.36
CA LYS A 63 12.71 0.94 -19.44
C LYS A 63 14.12 1.01 -18.88
N ASP A 64 15.02 0.23 -19.48
CA ASP A 64 16.45 0.34 -19.22
C ASP A 64 17.06 1.60 -19.86
N THR A 65 18.35 1.85 -19.60
CA THR A 65 19.11 2.97 -20.20
C THR A 65 19.14 2.96 -21.73
N ASN A 66 18.91 1.80 -22.35
CA ASN A 66 18.91 1.59 -23.80
C ASN A 66 17.49 1.69 -24.40
N GLY A 67 16.47 1.92 -23.58
CA GLY A 67 15.07 2.00 -23.97
C GLY A 67 14.35 0.64 -24.11
N ASN A 68 14.98 -0.46 -23.70
CA ASN A 68 14.34 -1.78 -23.70
C ASN A 68 13.33 -1.89 -22.56
N VAL A 69 12.17 -2.45 -22.86
CA VAL A 69 11.11 -2.69 -21.87
C VAL A 69 11.50 -3.84 -20.96
N ILE A 70 11.39 -3.62 -19.65
CA ILE A 70 11.63 -4.64 -18.65
C ILE A 70 10.39 -5.53 -18.52
N PRO A 71 10.58 -6.85 -18.56
CA PRO A 71 9.51 -7.80 -18.32
C PRO A 71 8.86 -7.60 -16.93
N MET A 72 7.52 -7.56 -16.91
CA MET A 72 6.75 -7.33 -15.68
C MET A 72 6.87 -8.47 -14.66
N ASP A 73 7.26 -9.66 -15.08
CA ASP A 73 7.56 -10.80 -14.20
C ASP A 73 8.76 -10.56 -13.27
N LYS A 74 9.63 -9.59 -13.58
CA LYS A 74 10.68 -9.12 -12.67
C LYS A 74 10.16 -8.19 -11.57
N ILE A 75 8.98 -7.62 -11.75
CA ILE A 75 8.40 -6.59 -10.86
C ILE A 75 7.25 -7.17 -10.06
N VAL A 76 6.37 -7.92 -10.70
CA VAL A 76 5.19 -8.54 -10.10
C VAL A 76 5.37 -10.04 -10.21
N TRP A 77 5.20 -10.72 -9.09
CA TRP A 77 5.40 -12.15 -9.03
C TRP A 77 4.32 -12.88 -9.84
N ASN A 78 4.78 -13.69 -10.79
CA ASN A 78 3.92 -14.58 -11.56
C ASN A 78 4.33 -16.04 -11.33
N PRO A 79 3.50 -16.85 -10.65
CA PRO A 79 3.77 -18.27 -10.41
C PRO A 79 4.02 -19.12 -11.66
N ALA A 80 3.51 -18.69 -12.82
CA ALA A 80 3.67 -19.42 -14.07
C ALA A 80 5.07 -19.27 -14.68
N THR A 81 5.74 -18.13 -14.43
CA THR A 81 7.06 -17.80 -15.01
C THR A 81 8.18 -17.80 -14.00
N SER A 82 7.88 -17.57 -12.71
CA SER A 82 8.87 -17.55 -11.63
C SER A 82 9.47 -18.94 -11.36
N GLU A 83 10.73 -18.94 -10.93
CA GLU A 83 11.41 -20.13 -10.39
C GLU A 83 10.68 -20.64 -9.14
N HIS A 84 10.27 -19.71 -8.26
CA HIS A 84 9.52 -20.00 -7.04
C HIS A 84 8.01 -19.89 -7.32
N LYS A 85 7.38 -21.05 -7.51
CA LYS A 85 5.99 -21.17 -7.98
C LYS A 85 4.95 -21.07 -6.87
N THR A 86 5.34 -21.27 -5.62
CA THR A 86 4.43 -21.19 -4.47
C THR A 86 4.79 -20.01 -3.60
N MET A 87 3.82 -19.54 -2.81
CA MET A 87 4.07 -18.43 -1.89
C MET A 87 5.04 -18.81 -0.76
N ASP A 88 5.13 -20.10 -0.41
CA ASP A 88 6.08 -20.58 0.59
C ASP A 88 7.51 -20.61 0.06
N ASP A 89 7.68 -20.98 -1.22
CA ASP A 89 8.98 -21.01 -1.88
C ASP A 89 9.50 -19.61 -2.27
N TRP A 90 8.60 -18.60 -2.31
CA TRP A 90 8.93 -17.23 -2.72
C TRP A 90 10.11 -16.65 -1.93
N GLN A 91 11.04 -16.02 -2.65
CA GLN A 91 12.24 -15.38 -2.14
C GLN A 91 12.23 -13.86 -2.40
N PRO A 92 12.95 -13.06 -1.59
CA PRO A 92 13.17 -11.65 -1.87
C PRO A 92 13.71 -11.40 -3.28
N GLY A 93 12.97 -10.58 -4.04
CA GLY A 93 13.31 -10.22 -5.41
C GLY A 93 12.61 -11.01 -6.51
N ASP A 94 11.72 -11.96 -6.18
CA ASP A 94 10.90 -12.68 -7.16
C ASP A 94 9.70 -11.87 -7.70
N GLY A 95 9.55 -10.62 -7.23
CA GLY A 95 8.46 -9.73 -7.58
C GLY A 95 7.45 -9.51 -6.45
N VAL A 96 6.64 -8.47 -6.62
CA VAL A 96 5.55 -8.08 -5.72
C VAL A 96 4.47 -9.15 -5.72
N ARG A 97 4.04 -9.54 -4.53
CA ARG A 97 2.98 -10.51 -4.29
C ARG A 97 2.04 -10.02 -3.19
N PRO A 98 0.82 -10.57 -3.08
CA PRO A 98 -0.01 -10.39 -1.90
C PRO A 98 0.71 -10.85 -0.63
N HIS A 99 0.34 -10.28 0.51
CA HIS A 99 0.94 -10.62 1.81
C HIS A 99 0.72 -12.10 2.18
N LYS A 100 1.69 -12.74 2.84
CA LYS A 100 1.48 -14.06 3.46
C LYS A 100 0.47 -13.94 4.60
N PRO A 101 -0.20 -15.03 5.05
CA PRO A 101 -1.20 -14.95 6.12
C PRO A 101 -0.68 -14.23 7.39
N LEU A 102 0.53 -14.56 7.85
CA LEU A 102 1.12 -13.91 9.03
C LEU A 102 1.49 -12.44 8.79
N GLU A 103 1.98 -12.10 7.59
CA GLU A 103 2.29 -10.72 7.19
C GLU A 103 1.01 -9.87 7.11
N LEU A 104 -0.08 -10.43 6.58
CA LEU A 104 -1.37 -9.75 6.49
C LEU A 104 -1.96 -9.49 7.88
N ALA A 105 -1.84 -10.44 8.80
CA ALA A 105 -2.18 -10.22 10.20
C ALA A 105 -1.32 -9.11 10.83
N GLY A 106 -0.02 -9.11 10.55
CA GLY A 106 0.92 -8.07 11.00
C GLY A 106 0.58 -6.68 10.49
N ARG A 107 0.19 -6.59 9.22
CA ARG A 107 -0.29 -5.36 8.59
C ARG A 107 -1.57 -4.85 9.27
N ALA A 108 -2.49 -5.73 9.63
CA ALA A 108 -3.71 -5.35 10.36
C ALA A 108 -3.37 -4.78 11.74
N VAL A 109 -2.39 -5.35 12.45
CA VAL A 109 -1.89 -4.82 13.71
C VAL A 109 -1.18 -3.47 13.49
N PHE A 110 -0.34 -3.35 12.47
CA PHE A 110 0.34 -2.10 12.11
C PHE A 110 -0.65 -0.93 11.91
N ILE A 111 -1.77 -1.21 11.24
CA ILE A 111 -2.87 -0.24 11.07
C ILE A 111 -3.57 0.04 12.39
N ARG A 112 -3.92 -1.00 13.16
CA ARG A 112 -4.60 -0.85 14.46
C ARG A 112 -3.80 0.02 15.43
N GLU A 113 -2.49 -0.18 15.48
CA GLU A 113 -1.57 0.54 16.36
C GLU A 113 -1.21 1.96 15.86
N GLY A 114 -1.71 2.36 14.68
CA GLY A 114 -1.50 3.68 14.14
C GLY A 114 -0.05 3.97 13.73
N CYS A 115 0.73 2.95 13.39
CA CYS A 115 2.14 3.12 13.02
C CYS A 115 2.33 4.09 11.84
N PHE A 116 1.36 4.13 10.92
CA PHE A 116 1.30 5.04 9.78
C PHE A 116 1.24 6.55 10.17
N LEU A 117 0.88 6.86 11.43
CA LEU A 117 0.89 8.24 11.93
C LEU A 117 2.31 8.78 12.14
N CYS A 118 3.30 7.89 12.28
CA CYS A 118 4.69 8.24 12.52
C CYS A 118 5.64 7.78 11.41
N HIS A 119 5.32 6.70 10.72
CA HIS A 119 6.14 6.09 9.69
C HIS A 119 5.46 6.14 8.33
N SER A 120 6.20 6.55 7.31
CA SER A 120 5.75 6.44 5.93
C SER A 120 6.26 5.17 5.27
N GLN A 121 5.50 4.70 4.27
CA GLN A 121 5.91 3.64 3.35
C GLN A 121 5.89 4.15 1.90
N MET A 122 6.54 5.29 1.66
CA MET A 122 6.62 5.88 0.33
C MET A 122 7.90 6.71 0.22
N ILE A 123 8.90 6.14 -0.46
CA ILE A 123 10.18 6.82 -0.71
C ILE A 123 10.03 7.68 -1.97
N ARG A 124 10.33 8.98 -1.84
CA ARG A 124 10.23 9.94 -2.94
C ARG A 124 11.45 9.87 -3.86
N PRO A 125 11.33 10.23 -5.15
CA PRO A 125 12.42 10.14 -6.13
C PRO A 125 13.43 11.28 -6.00
N PHE A 126 14.01 11.45 -4.81
CA PHE A 126 15.09 12.38 -4.52
C PHE A 126 16.35 11.63 -4.12
N ARG A 127 17.52 12.18 -4.46
CA ARG A 127 18.81 11.58 -4.13
C ARG A 127 19.00 11.35 -2.63
N ASP A 128 18.69 12.34 -1.79
CA ASP A 128 18.84 12.21 -0.32
C ASP A 128 17.90 11.13 0.26
N GLU A 129 16.70 10.96 -0.30
CA GLU A 129 15.82 9.85 0.10
C GLU A 129 16.36 8.50 -0.36
N LYS A 130 16.93 8.45 -1.57
CA LYS A 130 17.58 7.24 -2.09
C LYS A 130 18.72 6.79 -1.19
N ASP A 131 19.59 7.72 -0.81
CA ASP A 131 20.77 7.43 0.01
C ASP A 131 20.36 6.99 1.44
N ARG A 132 19.22 7.46 1.96
CA ARG A 132 18.73 7.13 3.30
C ARG A 132 17.92 5.84 3.37
N TYR A 133 17.04 5.61 2.40
CA TYR A 133 16.01 4.57 2.45
C TYR A 133 16.11 3.52 1.34
N GLY A 134 16.86 3.80 0.27
CA GLY A 134 16.96 2.94 -0.91
C GLY A 134 16.10 3.44 -2.07
N HIS A 135 15.84 2.59 -3.07
CA HIS A 135 15.13 2.99 -4.28
C HIS A 135 13.80 3.70 -4.00
N TYR A 136 13.36 4.64 -4.84
CA TYR A 136 12.05 5.26 -4.67
C TYR A 136 10.94 4.20 -4.77
N SER A 137 9.81 4.43 -4.12
CA SER A 137 8.68 3.50 -4.16
C SER A 137 8.01 3.55 -5.52
N ILE A 138 7.60 2.38 -6.03
CA ILE A 138 6.87 2.25 -7.30
C ILE A 138 5.41 1.90 -7.03
N ALA A 139 4.52 2.19 -7.99
CA ALA A 139 3.08 1.99 -7.80
C ALA A 139 2.73 0.51 -7.53
N GLU A 140 3.47 -0.40 -8.14
CA GLU A 140 3.29 -1.84 -8.03
C GLU A 140 3.47 -2.35 -6.61
N GLU A 141 4.39 -1.78 -5.83
CA GLU A 141 4.67 -2.21 -4.45
C GLU A 141 3.45 -2.06 -3.53
N SER A 142 2.52 -1.17 -3.86
CA SER A 142 1.30 -0.93 -3.07
C SER A 142 0.03 -1.47 -3.72
N MET A 143 0.14 -2.27 -4.79
CA MET A 143 -1.05 -2.74 -5.51
C MET A 143 -1.98 -3.60 -4.66
N TYR A 144 -1.45 -4.40 -3.73
CA TYR A 144 -2.24 -5.28 -2.87
C TYR A 144 -2.62 -4.62 -1.54
N ASP A 145 -2.27 -3.34 -1.35
CA ASP A 145 -2.50 -2.65 -0.09
C ASP A 145 -3.90 -2.04 -0.01
N HIS A 146 -4.77 -2.74 0.71
CA HIS A 146 -6.11 -2.27 1.05
C HIS A 146 -6.18 -2.00 2.58
N THR A 147 -6.16 -0.75 3.06
CA THR A 147 -5.90 0.53 2.38
C THR A 147 -4.40 0.81 2.24
N TYR A 148 -3.97 1.61 1.26
CA TYR A 148 -2.57 2.01 1.08
C TYR A 148 -1.93 2.53 2.39
N GLN A 149 -0.62 2.31 2.58
CA GLN A 149 0.12 2.71 3.78
C GLN A 149 1.14 3.83 3.53
N TRP A 150 0.96 4.61 2.46
CA TRP A 150 1.77 5.78 2.21
C TRP A 150 1.55 6.77 3.35
N GLY A 151 2.63 7.13 4.04
CA GLY A 151 2.53 8.01 5.20
C GLY A 151 2.40 9.46 4.79
N SER A 152 1.68 10.24 5.60
CA SER A 152 1.57 11.69 5.46
C SER A 152 2.53 12.46 6.39
N LYS A 153 3.21 11.74 7.29
CA LYS A 153 4.14 12.30 8.28
C LYS A 153 5.30 11.35 8.55
N ARG A 154 6.44 11.91 8.92
CA ARG A 154 7.65 11.18 9.36
C ARG A 154 8.10 11.71 10.72
N THR A 155 7.50 11.17 11.79
CA THR A 155 8.05 11.34 13.15
C THR A 155 9.19 10.34 13.36
N GLY A 156 8.99 9.11 12.87
CA GLY A 156 10.04 8.12 12.69
C GLY A 156 10.48 8.05 11.21
N PRO A 157 11.49 7.22 10.90
CA PRO A 157 11.99 7.07 9.53
C PRO A 157 10.94 6.41 8.60
N ASP A 158 11.11 6.57 7.29
CA ASP A 158 10.39 5.77 6.29
C ASP A 158 10.78 4.29 6.43
N ILE A 159 9.81 3.39 6.30
CA ILE A 159 9.97 1.94 6.47
C ILE A 159 9.65 1.14 5.21
N ALA A 160 9.44 1.80 4.05
CA ALA A 160 9.09 1.13 2.80
C ALA A 160 10.10 0.03 2.40
N ARG A 161 11.36 0.14 2.86
CA ARG A 161 12.46 -0.81 2.58
C ARG A 161 13.19 -1.24 3.84
N VAL A 162 12.44 -1.66 4.87
CA VAL A 162 13.03 -2.16 6.12
C VAL A 162 13.28 -3.67 6.07
N GLY A 163 12.69 -4.39 5.12
CA GLY A 163 12.86 -5.84 4.97
C GLY A 163 14.31 -6.26 4.84
N GLY A 164 14.78 -7.10 5.76
CA GLY A 164 16.16 -7.58 5.84
C GLY A 164 17.20 -6.58 6.38
N LYS A 165 16.81 -5.33 6.69
CA LYS A 165 17.74 -4.31 7.23
C LYS A 165 18.10 -4.54 8.70
N TYR A 166 17.15 -5.09 9.47
CA TYR A 166 17.33 -5.43 10.88
C TYR A 166 16.89 -6.88 11.13
N SER A 167 17.43 -7.51 12.17
CA SER A 167 17.01 -8.87 12.56
C SER A 167 15.65 -8.86 13.26
N ASP A 168 14.97 -9.99 13.25
CA ASP A 168 13.70 -10.17 13.98
C ASP A 168 13.86 -9.91 15.48
N GLU A 169 15.01 -10.27 16.05
CA GLU A 169 15.33 -9.98 17.45
C GLU A 169 15.47 -8.48 17.70
N TRP A 170 16.09 -7.74 16.76
CA TRP A 170 16.17 -6.28 16.85
C TRP A 170 14.76 -5.67 16.78
N HIS A 171 13.92 -6.12 15.84
CA HIS A 171 12.55 -5.63 15.75
C HIS A 171 11.75 -5.93 17.02
N ARG A 172 11.89 -7.13 17.60
CA ARG A 172 11.23 -7.49 18.86
C ARG A 172 11.66 -6.59 20.01
N LYS A 173 12.97 -6.37 20.18
CA LYS A 173 13.50 -5.46 21.22
C LYS A 173 13.04 -4.02 21.00
N HIS A 174 13.17 -3.52 19.76
CA HIS A 174 12.77 -2.17 19.39
C HIS A 174 11.28 -1.94 19.60
N LEU A 175 10.39 -2.84 19.16
CA LEU A 175 8.95 -2.69 19.35
C LEU A 175 8.56 -2.75 20.84
N LYS A 176 9.19 -3.64 21.62
CA LYS A 176 8.91 -3.78 23.04
C LYS A 176 9.29 -2.52 23.82
N TYR A 177 10.53 -2.06 23.66
CA TYR A 177 11.08 -0.86 24.30
C TYR A 177 12.04 -0.14 23.33
N PRO A 178 11.55 0.80 22.50
CA PRO A 178 12.38 1.48 21.50
C PRO A 178 13.60 2.18 22.10
N ARG A 179 13.47 2.71 23.31
CA ARG A 179 14.55 3.41 24.03
C ARG A 179 15.69 2.50 24.48
N ASP A 180 15.49 1.18 24.54
CA ASP A 180 16.55 0.25 24.95
C ASP A 180 17.58 0.03 23.83
N VAL A 181 17.16 0.24 22.57
CA VAL A 181 18.04 0.10 21.40
C VAL A 181 18.35 1.43 20.72
N VAL A 182 17.47 2.43 20.87
CA VAL A 182 17.63 3.81 20.36
C VAL A 182 17.22 4.77 21.48
N PRO A 183 18.14 5.20 22.35
CA PRO A 183 17.84 5.98 23.56
C PRO A 183 16.99 7.24 23.33
N GLU A 184 17.19 7.91 22.20
CA GLU A 184 16.49 9.12 21.78
C GLU A 184 15.12 8.87 21.11
N SER A 185 14.69 7.61 21.03
CA SER A 185 13.45 7.25 20.34
C SER A 185 12.22 7.84 21.03
N VAL A 186 11.40 8.51 20.22
CA VAL A 186 10.08 9.01 20.62
C VAL A 186 8.96 7.97 20.40
N MET A 187 9.27 6.81 19.79
CA MET A 187 8.29 5.77 19.48
C MET A 187 7.65 5.20 20.77
N PRO A 188 6.33 4.95 20.82
CA PRO A 188 5.69 4.29 21.95
C PRO A 188 6.19 2.86 22.18
N ASN A 189 5.98 2.34 23.40
CA ASN A 189 6.32 0.95 23.73
C ASN A 189 5.14 0.04 23.34
N TYR A 190 5.41 -1.05 22.63
CA TYR A 190 4.42 -2.04 22.16
C TYR A 190 4.62 -3.42 22.81
N PHE A 191 5.05 -3.45 24.08
CA PHE A 191 5.33 -4.69 24.81
C PHE A 191 4.14 -5.67 24.90
N PHE A 192 2.91 -5.16 24.79
CA PHE A 192 1.69 -5.98 24.87
C PHE A 192 1.51 -6.91 23.66
N LEU A 193 2.10 -6.58 22.50
CA LEU A 193 2.01 -7.41 21.29
C LEU A 193 2.66 -8.79 21.46
N GLU A 194 3.59 -8.92 22.43
CA GLU A 194 4.28 -10.18 22.71
C GLU A 194 3.35 -11.24 23.33
N ASN A 195 2.24 -10.82 23.95
CA ASN A 195 1.29 -11.74 24.59
C ASN A 195 -0.07 -11.79 23.89
N ALA A 196 -0.31 -10.91 22.92
CA ALA A 196 -1.56 -10.89 22.18
C ALA A 196 -1.54 -11.95 21.07
N PRO A 197 -2.50 -12.88 21.01
CA PRO A 197 -2.58 -13.88 19.95
C PRO A 197 -3.13 -13.27 18.65
N VAL A 198 -2.70 -13.82 17.51
CA VAL A 198 -3.28 -13.45 16.21
C VAL A 198 -4.72 -13.99 16.09
N ASP A 199 -5.64 -13.14 15.63
CA ASP A 199 -7.01 -13.52 15.29
C ASP A 199 -7.06 -14.21 13.90
N GLY A 200 -6.92 -15.53 13.91
CA GLY A 200 -6.95 -16.34 12.68
C GLY A 200 -8.30 -16.37 11.97
N ASP A 201 -9.41 -16.16 12.69
CA ASP A 201 -10.75 -16.13 12.08
C ASP A 201 -10.95 -14.84 11.27
N LYS A 202 -10.54 -13.70 11.85
CA LYS A 202 -10.53 -12.41 11.15
C LYS A 202 -9.56 -12.42 9.96
N LEU A 203 -8.41 -13.07 10.10
CA LEU A 203 -7.45 -13.23 9.00
C LEU A 203 -8.05 -13.97 7.81
N ALA A 204 -8.62 -15.16 8.03
CA ALA A 204 -9.25 -15.94 6.97
C ALA A 204 -10.37 -15.15 6.28
N LYS A 205 -11.18 -14.43 7.06
CA LYS A 205 -12.23 -13.56 6.51
C LYS A 205 -11.66 -12.41 5.68
N THR A 206 -10.56 -11.81 6.10
CA THR A 206 -9.90 -10.71 5.38
C THR A 206 -9.38 -11.19 4.03
N MET A 207 -8.71 -12.35 4.00
CA MET A 207 -8.24 -12.95 2.75
C MET A 207 -9.40 -13.27 1.80
N GLU A 208 -10.49 -13.85 2.30
CA GLU A 208 -11.70 -14.09 1.51
C GLU A 208 -12.24 -12.80 0.88
N VAL A 209 -12.33 -11.72 1.65
CA VAL A 209 -12.82 -10.42 1.15
C VAL A 209 -11.88 -9.84 0.10
N MET A 210 -10.55 -9.94 0.28
CA MET A 210 -9.57 -9.47 -0.70
C MET A 210 -9.72 -10.14 -2.06
N THR A 211 -10.16 -11.40 -2.12
CA THR A 211 -10.46 -12.09 -3.40
C THR A 211 -11.76 -11.65 -4.06
N LYS A 212 -12.63 -10.93 -3.34
CA LYS A 212 -13.98 -10.53 -3.77
C LYS A 212 -14.13 -9.02 -3.98
N MET A 213 -13.06 -8.23 -3.80
CA MET A 213 -13.14 -6.78 -3.95
C MET A 213 -13.53 -6.39 -5.39
N PRO A 214 -14.42 -5.39 -5.56
CA PRO A 214 -14.92 -5.01 -6.89
C PRO A 214 -13.84 -4.38 -7.78
N PHE A 215 -12.83 -3.78 -7.16
CA PHE A 215 -11.71 -3.15 -7.84
C PHE A 215 -10.43 -3.76 -7.27
N ASN A 216 -9.61 -4.36 -8.13
CA ASN A 216 -8.31 -4.92 -7.78
C ASN A 216 -8.36 -6.12 -6.80
N PRO A 217 -9.15 -7.18 -7.07
CA PRO A 217 -9.17 -8.35 -6.21
C PRO A 217 -7.84 -9.09 -6.27
N VAL A 218 -7.45 -9.70 -5.15
CA VAL A 218 -6.35 -10.68 -5.16
C VAL A 218 -6.79 -11.90 -5.97
N PRO A 219 -6.01 -12.34 -6.97
CA PRO A 219 -6.37 -13.49 -7.79
C PRO A 219 -6.50 -14.76 -6.96
N LYS A 220 -7.55 -15.54 -7.23
CA LYS A 220 -7.71 -16.88 -6.62
C LYS A 220 -6.65 -17.89 -7.05
N THR A 221 -5.86 -17.57 -8.08
CA THR A 221 -4.66 -18.32 -8.44
C THR A 221 -3.53 -18.14 -7.42
N ILE A 222 -3.56 -17.07 -6.62
CA ILE A 222 -2.59 -16.78 -5.55
C ILE A 222 -3.21 -17.06 -4.18
N TYR A 223 -4.34 -16.40 -3.87
CA TYR A 223 -5.13 -16.72 -2.67
C TYR A 223 -6.13 -17.83 -3.01
N THR A 224 -5.63 -19.06 -3.04
CA THR A 224 -6.46 -20.23 -3.31
C THR A 224 -7.41 -20.51 -2.14
N ASP A 225 -8.49 -21.24 -2.42
CA ASP A 225 -9.46 -21.61 -1.38
C ASP A 225 -8.81 -22.50 -0.30
N GLU A 226 -7.80 -23.29 -0.65
CA GLU A 226 -6.99 -24.10 0.27
C GLU A 226 -6.13 -23.21 1.18
N LEU A 227 -5.48 -22.18 0.63
CA LEU A 227 -4.69 -21.24 1.43
C LEU A 227 -5.57 -20.49 2.43
N ILE A 228 -6.74 -20.02 1.99
CA ILE A 228 -7.69 -19.32 2.86
C ILE A 228 -8.21 -20.25 3.97
N ALA A 229 -8.52 -21.50 3.64
CA ALA A 229 -8.94 -22.50 4.63
C ALA A 229 -7.82 -22.83 5.63
N GLY A 230 -6.57 -22.87 5.18
CA GLY A 230 -5.38 -23.11 6.01
C GLY A 230 -4.88 -21.89 6.79
N ALA A 231 -5.37 -20.68 6.49
CA ALA A 231 -4.83 -19.44 7.04
C ALA A 231 -4.89 -19.39 8.57
N LYS A 232 -5.98 -19.87 9.19
CA LYS A 232 -6.13 -19.92 10.64
C LYS A 232 -5.07 -20.81 11.29
N ALA A 233 -4.84 -22.00 10.74
CA ALA A 233 -3.84 -22.93 11.26
C ALA A 233 -2.42 -22.38 11.10
N SER A 234 -2.16 -21.64 10.01
CA SER A 234 -0.83 -21.06 9.74
C SER A 234 -0.36 -20.01 10.76
N VAL A 235 -1.30 -19.39 11.48
CA VAL A 235 -1.02 -18.37 12.50
C VAL A 235 -1.29 -18.86 13.92
N GLU A 236 -1.59 -20.15 14.10
CA GLU A 236 -1.86 -20.71 15.42
C GLU A 236 -0.62 -20.62 16.32
N GLY A 237 -0.81 -20.14 17.55
CA GLY A 237 0.27 -19.91 18.51
C GLY A 237 1.19 -18.73 18.17
N LYS A 238 0.94 -18.00 17.07
CA LYS A 238 1.67 -16.78 16.74
C LYS A 238 1.13 -15.59 17.53
N THR A 239 2.05 -14.74 17.95
CA THR A 239 1.73 -13.48 18.63
C THR A 239 1.59 -12.36 17.61
N GLU A 240 0.91 -11.29 17.98
CA GLU A 240 0.82 -10.08 17.17
C GLU A 240 2.21 -9.45 16.94
N MET A 241 3.14 -9.61 17.88
CA MET A 241 4.54 -9.22 17.69
C MET A 241 5.18 -10.02 16.54
N ASP A 242 4.99 -11.34 16.50
CA ASP A 242 5.49 -12.17 15.40
C ASP A 242 4.89 -11.74 14.06
N ALA A 243 3.60 -11.42 14.06
CA ALA A 243 2.88 -10.97 12.87
C ALA A 243 3.44 -9.63 12.35
N VAL A 244 3.58 -8.62 13.23
CA VAL A 244 4.13 -7.30 12.85
C VAL A 244 5.57 -7.43 12.36
N ILE A 245 6.39 -8.26 12.99
CA ILE A 245 7.76 -8.50 12.53
C ILE A 245 7.75 -9.13 11.13
N ALA A 246 6.91 -10.14 10.88
CA ALA A 246 6.77 -10.73 9.55
C ALA A 246 6.37 -9.69 8.50
N TYR A 247 5.41 -8.81 8.83
CA TYR A 247 5.02 -7.71 7.94
C TYR A 247 6.18 -6.74 7.68
N LEU A 248 6.90 -6.29 8.71
CA LEU A 248 8.04 -5.38 8.54
C LEU A 248 9.15 -6.02 7.69
N GLN A 249 9.38 -7.31 7.85
CA GLN A 249 10.36 -8.06 7.06
C GLN A 249 9.98 -8.21 5.58
N SER A 250 8.70 -8.11 5.21
CA SER A 250 8.28 -8.16 3.80
C SER A 250 8.42 -6.80 3.09
N LEU A 251 8.60 -5.70 3.82
CA LEU A 251 8.58 -4.36 3.21
C LEU A 251 9.79 -4.09 2.31
N GLY A 252 9.50 -3.91 1.02
CA GLY A 252 10.43 -3.34 0.04
C GLY A 252 11.56 -4.26 -0.41
N ASN A 253 11.43 -5.56 -0.14
CA ASN A 253 12.35 -6.60 -0.61
C ASN A 253 11.80 -7.41 -1.80
N HIS A 254 10.64 -7.01 -2.33
CA HIS A 254 9.96 -7.72 -3.41
C HIS A 254 10.67 -7.59 -4.77
N VAL A 255 11.26 -6.43 -5.06
CA VAL A 255 11.83 -6.10 -6.37
C VAL A 255 13.34 -5.91 -6.26
N LYS A 256 14.09 -6.56 -7.16
CA LYS A 256 15.53 -6.30 -7.34
C LYS A 256 15.71 -5.14 -8.32
N PHE A 257 15.90 -3.94 -7.78
CA PHE A 257 16.11 -2.75 -8.60
C PHE A 257 17.48 -2.80 -9.29
N GLU A 258 17.47 -2.63 -10.62
CA GLU A 258 18.66 -2.57 -11.45
C GLU A 258 19.09 -1.11 -11.64
N GLU A 259 20.39 -0.83 -11.58
CA GLU A 259 20.89 0.53 -11.78
C GLU A 259 20.74 0.97 -13.24
N GLY A 260 20.27 2.21 -13.44
CA GLY A 260 20.05 2.77 -14.78
C GLY A 260 18.67 2.47 -15.39
N VAL A 261 17.84 1.69 -14.70
CA VAL A 261 16.43 1.51 -15.10
C VAL A 261 15.59 2.68 -14.62
N ASN A 262 14.72 3.19 -15.51
CA ASN A 262 13.67 4.12 -15.14
C ASN A 262 12.38 3.35 -14.78
N TYR A 263 12.02 3.42 -13.51
CA TYR A 263 10.79 2.82 -12.98
C TYR A 263 9.62 3.82 -12.80
N ARG A 264 9.66 4.96 -13.48
CA ARG A 264 8.73 6.08 -13.27
C ARG A 264 7.79 6.36 -14.45
N ASP A 265 7.94 5.64 -15.57
CA ASP A 265 7.28 5.96 -16.84
C ASP A 265 5.94 5.24 -17.05
#